data_AF-A0A2H9SI24-F1
#
_entry.id   AF-A0A2H9SI24-F1
#
_cell.length_a   1.000
_cell.length_b   1.000
_cell.length_c   1.000
_cell.angle_alpha   90.00
_cell.angle_beta   90.00
_cell.angle_gamma   90.00
#
_symmetry.space_group_name_H-M   'P 1'
#
loop_
_entity.id
_entity.type
_entity.pdbx_description
1 polymer ?
#
loop_
_entity_poly.entity_id
_entity_poly.type
_entity_poly.pdbx_seq_one_letter_code
_entity_poly.pdbx_strand_id
1 'polypeptide(L)'
;MFICLCICLFFGCTRQVLTVQTEFLSHENLASYHVRTPDPRLWNPPIGQRLLINWHIPVYFGKMTGLKLVLKLRFYDHTEKTELIEVAKPTGIYIYSLLNEEYCEKKGILTYKAQLWSGNHILDEWRHQLWVELITLQQDSEIETEKGLR
;
A
#
# COMPACT_ATOMS: atom_id res chain seq x y z
N MET A 1 -4.08 41.55 -21.84
CA MET A 1 -3.43 40.92 -20.66
C MET A 1 -4.44 40.08 -19.86
N PHE A 2 -5.11 39.10 -20.50
CA PHE A 2 -6.08 38.21 -19.82
C PHE A 2 -6.08 36.78 -20.39
N ILE A 3 -5.36 36.52 -21.50
CA ILE A 3 -5.37 35.23 -22.21
C ILE A 3 -4.42 34.20 -21.56
N CYS A 4 -3.38 34.66 -20.83
CA CYS A 4 -2.41 33.75 -20.19
C CYS A 4 -2.96 32.99 -18.98
N LEU A 5 -4.01 33.49 -18.31
CA LEU A 5 -4.52 32.87 -17.07
C LEU A 5 -5.39 31.61 -17.34
N CYS A 6 -5.93 31.46 -18.56
CA CYS A 6 -6.79 30.33 -18.92
C CYS A 6 -6.03 29.05 -19.33
N ILE A 7 -4.75 29.15 -19.73
CA ILE A 7 -4.00 28.00 -20.29
C ILE A 7 -3.44 27.09 -19.18
N CYS A 8 -3.29 27.60 -17.95
CA CYS A 8 -2.76 26.82 -16.82
C CYS A 8 -3.77 25.83 -16.20
N LEU A 9 -5.05 25.86 -16.59
CA LEU A 9 -6.09 24.98 -16.00
C LEU A 9 -6.24 23.63 -16.71
N PHE A 10 -5.58 23.39 -17.85
CA PHE A 10 -5.80 22.20 -18.67
C PHE A 10 -4.74 21.08 -18.54
N PHE A 11 -3.72 21.24 -17.69
CA PHE A 11 -2.61 20.28 -17.57
C PHE A 11 -2.68 19.36 -16.33
N GLY A 12 -3.80 19.28 -15.63
CA GLY A 12 -3.87 18.66 -14.29
C GLY A 12 -4.18 17.16 -14.19
N CYS A 13 -4.58 16.46 -15.25
CA CYS A 13 -5.01 15.05 -15.13
C CYS A 13 -3.87 14.07 -15.44
N THR A 14 -2.98 13.83 -14.49
CA THR A 14 -2.14 12.62 -14.51
C THR A 14 -3.03 11.41 -14.22
N ARG A 15 -3.14 10.48 -15.18
CA ARG A 15 -3.93 9.26 -14.98
C ARG A 15 -3.16 8.32 -14.07
N GLN A 16 -3.60 8.23 -12.82
CA GLN A 16 -2.99 7.35 -11.84
C GLN A 16 -3.32 5.89 -12.16
N VAL A 17 -2.31 5.02 -12.17
CA VAL A 17 -2.48 3.60 -12.50
C VAL A 17 -2.83 2.81 -11.24
N LEU A 18 -2.27 3.20 -10.10
CA LEU A 18 -2.45 2.56 -8.81
C LEU A 18 -3.17 3.50 -7.84
N THR A 19 -4.16 3.01 -7.11
CA THR A 19 -4.85 3.78 -6.07
C THR A 19 -4.98 2.92 -4.83
N VAL A 20 -4.65 3.48 -3.66
CA VAL A 20 -4.79 2.77 -2.38
C VAL A 20 -5.71 3.55 -1.45
N GLN A 21 -6.66 2.85 -0.85
CA GLN A 21 -7.60 3.39 0.12
C GLN A 21 -7.54 2.57 1.41
N THR A 22 -7.58 3.26 2.54
CA THR A 22 -7.62 2.64 3.86
C THR A 22 -9.03 2.71 4.42
N GLU A 23 -9.59 1.56 4.79
CA GLU A 23 -10.90 1.44 5.43
C GLU A 23 -10.74 0.90 6.85
N PHE A 24 -11.42 1.53 7.81
CA PHE A 24 -11.51 1.03 9.17
C PHE A 24 -12.81 0.25 9.34
N LEU A 25 -12.72 -0.86 10.05
CA LEU A 25 -13.85 -1.75 10.32
C LEU A 25 -14.16 -1.76 11.80
N SER A 26 -15.43 -1.55 12.08
CA SER A 26 -16.04 -1.61 13.39
C SER A 26 -17.50 -2.02 13.24
N HIS A 27 -18.17 -2.18 14.38
CA HIS A 27 -19.60 -2.43 14.42
C HIS A 27 -20.43 -1.35 13.71
N GLU A 28 -19.97 -0.10 13.65
CA GLU A 28 -20.64 1.00 12.96
C GLU A 28 -20.69 0.80 11.44
N ASN A 29 -19.81 -0.03 10.88
CA ASN A 29 -19.83 -0.36 9.46
C ASN A 29 -20.91 -1.40 9.09
N LEU A 30 -21.62 -1.98 10.07
CA LEU A 30 -22.67 -2.96 9.84
C LEU A 30 -24.01 -2.27 9.57
N ALA A 31 -24.69 -2.63 8.47
CA ALA A 31 -26.01 -2.07 8.15
C ALA A 31 -27.05 -2.36 9.25
N SER A 32 -26.96 -3.52 9.90
CA SER A 32 -27.83 -3.92 11.02
C SER A 32 -27.71 -3.00 12.23
N TYR A 33 -26.53 -2.40 12.47
CA TYR A 33 -26.31 -1.41 13.52
C TYR A 33 -27.19 -0.16 13.29
N HIS A 34 -27.22 0.35 12.06
CA HIS A 34 -27.99 1.55 11.70
C HIS A 34 -29.51 1.30 11.67
N VAL A 35 -29.93 0.13 11.20
CA VAL A 35 -31.36 -0.24 11.10
C VAL A 35 -31.87 -0.86 12.41
N ARG A 36 -31.01 -0.96 13.44
CA ARG A 36 -31.32 -1.55 14.76
C ARG A 36 -32.00 -2.91 14.67
N THR A 37 -31.57 -3.70 13.70
CA THR A 37 -32.09 -5.06 13.48
C THR A 37 -31.24 -6.04 14.30
N PRO A 38 -31.86 -7.00 15.02
CA PRO A 38 -31.10 -8.02 15.73
C PRO A 38 -30.29 -8.86 14.73
N ASP A 39 -28.96 -8.67 14.77
CA ASP A 39 -27.99 -9.36 13.93
C ASP A 39 -26.95 -10.01 14.85
N PRO A 40 -26.73 -11.34 14.78
CA PRO A 40 -25.71 -12.02 15.56
C PRO A 40 -24.30 -11.43 15.39
N ARG A 41 -24.01 -10.81 14.23
CA ARG A 41 -22.73 -10.15 13.98
C ARG A 41 -22.53 -8.90 14.83
N LEU A 42 -23.59 -8.32 15.40
CA LEU A 42 -23.48 -7.21 16.36
C LEU A 42 -22.99 -7.69 17.73
N TRP A 43 -23.15 -8.97 18.08
CA TRP A 43 -22.65 -9.50 19.35
C TRP A 43 -21.13 -9.65 19.37
N ASN A 44 -20.52 -9.93 18.21
CA ASN A 44 -19.06 -9.96 18.05
C ASN A 44 -18.67 -9.37 16.68
N PRO A 45 -18.70 -8.03 16.55
CA PRO A 45 -18.47 -7.36 15.28
C PRO A 45 -17.01 -7.47 14.87
N PRO A 46 -16.71 -7.63 13.56
CA PRO A 46 -15.34 -7.59 13.10
C PRO A 46 -14.76 -6.21 13.36
N ILE A 47 -13.56 -6.18 13.93
CA ILE A 47 -12.78 -4.95 14.11
C ILE A 47 -11.50 -5.05 13.29
N GLY A 48 -11.04 -3.93 12.73
CA GLY A 48 -9.74 -3.89 12.10
C GLY A 48 -9.60 -2.86 11.00
N GLN A 49 -8.71 -3.16 10.05
CA GLN A 49 -8.36 -2.28 8.94
C GLN A 49 -8.26 -3.06 7.63
N ARG A 50 -8.60 -2.40 6.52
CA ARG A 50 -8.39 -2.90 5.17
C ARG A 50 -7.62 -1.90 4.33
N LEU A 51 -6.78 -2.43 3.45
CA LEU A 51 -6.21 -1.67 2.35
C LEU A 51 -6.80 -2.18 1.04
N LEU A 52 -7.52 -1.30 0.36
CA LEU A 52 -8.08 -1.54 -0.96
C LEU A 52 -7.10 -0.98 -1.97
N ILE A 53 -6.50 -1.87 -2.76
CA ILE A 53 -5.50 -1.54 -3.76
C ILE A 53 -6.14 -1.79 -5.12
N ASN A 54 -6.45 -0.71 -5.81
CA ASN A 54 -7.06 -0.72 -7.12
C ASN A 54 -5.98 -0.41 -8.16
N TRP A 55 -5.97 -1.14 -9.26
CA TRP A 55 -5.14 -0.79 -10.40
C TRP A 55 -5.96 -0.75 -11.68
N HIS A 56 -5.58 0.17 -12.55
CA HIS A 56 -6.13 0.30 -13.89
C HIS A 56 -5.00 0.67 -14.85
N ILE A 57 -4.44 -0.33 -15.54
CA ILE A 57 -3.36 -0.19 -16.51
C ILE A 57 -3.97 0.19 -17.87
N PRO A 58 -3.69 1.40 -18.39
CA PRO A 58 -4.17 1.82 -19.71
C PRO A 58 -3.62 0.96 -20.85
N VAL A 59 -4.40 0.85 -21.93
CA VAL A 59 -4.07 0.00 -23.10
C VAL A 59 -2.77 0.43 -23.82
N TYR A 60 -2.39 1.71 -23.73
CA TYR A 60 -1.16 2.23 -24.37
C TYR A 60 0.14 1.67 -23.77
N PHE A 61 0.07 1.05 -22.59
CA PHE A 61 1.21 0.39 -21.97
C PHE A 61 1.64 -0.90 -22.70
N GLY A 62 0.87 -1.35 -23.71
CA GLY A 62 1.22 -2.47 -24.57
C GLY A 62 1.06 -3.84 -23.89
N LYS A 63 1.63 -4.88 -24.49
CA LYS A 63 1.64 -6.24 -23.91
C LYS A 63 2.64 -6.29 -22.75
N MET A 64 2.13 -6.13 -21.55
CA MET A 64 2.90 -6.29 -20.32
C MET A 64 2.97 -7.76 -19.91
N THR A 65 4.17 -8.22 -19.57
CA THR A 65 4.40 -9.56 -19.03
C THR A 65 4.88 -9.48 -17.59
N GLY A 66 4.57 -10.51 -16.81
CA GLY A 66 5.04 -10.63 -15.41
C GLY A 66 4.57 -9.47 -14.53
N LEU A 67 3.28 -9.12 -14.59
CA LEU A 67 2.72 -8.08 -13.73
C LEU A 67 2.67 -8.56 -12.28
N LYS A 68 3.22 -7.75 -11.37
CA LYS A 68 3.29 -8.07 -9.94
C LYS A 68 2.95 -6.85 -9.11
N LEU A 69 2.08 -7.01 -8.13
CA LEU A 69 1.83 -6.02 -7.11
C LEU A 69 2.64 -6.41 -5.86
N VAL A 70 3.53 -5.51 -5.44
CA VAL A 70 4.33 -5.67 -4.23
C VAL A 70 3.78 -4.72 -3.18
N LEU A 71 3.24 -5.26 -2.10
CA LEU A 71 2.70 -4.49 -0.98
C LEU A 71 3.62 -4.69 0.23
N LYS A 72 4.25 -3.60 0.67
CA LYS A 72 5.02 -3.56 1.90
C LYS A 72 4.21 -2.88 2.98
N LEU A 73 4.12 -3.52 4.14
CA LEU A 73 3.36 -3.09 5.30
C LEU A 73 4.30 -2.95 6.49
N ARG A 74 4.09 -1.90 7.26
CA ARG A 74 4.64 -1.76 8.61
C ARG A 74 3.49 -1.59 9.58
N PHE A 75 3.55 -2.31 10.68
CA PHE A 75 2.53 -2.30 11.71
C PHE A 75 2.99 -1.49 12.93
N TYR A 76 2.05 -1.17 13.82
CA TYR A 76 2.35 -0.43 15.05
C TYR A 76 3.16 -1.26 16.07
N ASP A 77 3.19 -2.59 15.93
CA ASP A 77 4.09 -3.48 16.69
C ASP A 77 5.54 -3.48 16.17
N HIS A 78 5.88 -2.61 15.21
CA HIS A 78 7.17 -2.52 14.52
C HIS A 78 7.54 -3.71 13.64
N THR A 79 6.62 -4.66 13.43
CA THR A 79 6.85 -5.73 12.46
C THR A 79 6.58 -5.25 11.04
N GLU A 80 7.20 -5.94 10.08
CA GLU A 80 7.04 -5.69 8.67
C GLU A 80 6.48 -6.93 7.95
N LYS A 81 5.72 -6.69 6.88
CA LYS A 81 5.24 -7.76 6.00
C LYS A 81 5.35 -7.31 4.56
N THR A 82 5.77 -8.22 3.69
CA THR A 82 5.76 -8.00 2.25
C THR A 82 4.87 -9.05 1.60
N GLU A 83 3.85 -8.59 0.89
CA GLU A 83 2.96 -9.41 0.07
C GLU A 83 3.36 -9.26 -1.40
N LEU A 84 3.47 -10.40 -2.08
CA LEU A 84 3.76 -10.49 -3.50
C LEU A 84 2.54 -11.07 -4.20
N ILE A 85 1.83 -10.26 -4.97
CA ILE A 85 0.60 -10.63 -5.65
C ILE A 85 0.84 -10.67 -7.15
N GLU A 86 0.57 -11.80 -7.79
CA GLU A 86 0.58 -11.91 -9.25
C GLU A 86 -0.68 -11.25 -9.84
N VAL A 87 -0.48 -10.37 -10.81
CA VAL A 87 -1.56 -9.61 -11.44
C VAL A 87 -1.84 -10.18 -12.82
N ALA A 88 -2.91 -10.95 -12.94
CA ALA A 88 -3.28 -11.57 -14.22
C ALA A 88 -4.01 -10.62 -15.19
N LYS A 89 -4.60 -9.53 -14.67
CA LYS A 89 -5.48 -8.63 -15.43
C LYS A 89 -5.00 -7.18 -15.33
N PRO A 90 -5.15 -6.38 -16.41
CA PRO A 90 -4.73 -4.98 -16.42
C PRO A 90 -5.56 -4.09 -15.49
N THR A 91 -6.75 -4.51 -15.10
CA THR A 91 -7.59 -3.82 -14.13
C THR A 91 -8.00 -4.80 -13.05
N GLY A 92 -7.98 -4.38 -11.80
CA GLY A 92 -8.35 -5.22 -10.69
C GLY A 92 -8.28 -4.52 -9.34
N ILE A 93 -8.67 -5.28 -8.32
CA ILE A 93 -8.71 -4.85 -6.93
C ILE A 93 -8.09 -5.97 -6.10
N TYR A 94 -7.22 -5.60 -5.17
CA TYR A 94 -6.70 -6.48 -4.14
C TYR A 94 -7.01 -5.87 -2.78
N ILE A 95 -7.49 -6.68 -1.85
CA ILE A 95 -7.88 -6.23 -0.51
C ILE A 95 -7.00 -6.95 0.50
N TYR A 96 -6.12 -6.20 1.15
CA TYR A 96 -5.43 -6.67 2.35
C TYR A 96 -6.32 -6.41 3.56
N SER A 97 -6.59 -7.43 4.37
CA SER A 97 -7.41 -7.30 5.59
C SER A 97 -6.59 -7.66 6.82
N LEU A 98 -6.55 -6.76 7.80
CA LEU A 98 -5.98 -6.97 9.12
C LEU A 98 -7.13 -6.90 10.14
N LEU A 99 -7.60 -8.04 10.64
CA LEU A 99 -8.85 -8.14 11.41
C LEU A 99 -8.65 -8.81 12.77
N ASN A 100 -9.54 -8.50 13.70
CA ASN A 100 -9.73 -9.17 14.99
C ASN A 100 -8.42 -9.37 15.76
N GLU A 101 -8.05 -10.61 16.05
CA GLU A 101 -6.86 -10.95 16.85
C GLU A 101 -5.58 -10.42 16.21
N GLU A 102 -5.38 -10.64 14.90
CA GLU A 102 -4.20 -10.11 14.19
C GLU A 102 -4.15 -8.58 14.26
N TYR A 103 -5.31 -7.91 14.15
CA TYR A 103 -5.38 -6.45 14.32
C TYR A 103 -4.99 -6.00 15.73
N CYS A 104 -5.45 -6.71 16.76
CA CYS A 104 -5.13 -6.42 18.16
C CYS A 104 -3.64 -6.63 18.44
N GLU A 105 -3.06 -7.73 17.96
CA GLU A 105 -1.64 -8.06 18.14
C GLU A 105 -0.74 -7.05 17.42
N LYS A 106 -1.05 -6.77 16.14
CA LYS A 106 -0.30 -5.83 15.29
C LYS A 106 -0.55 -4.37 15.63
N LYS A 107 -1.59 -4.08 16.42
CA LYS A 107 -2.09 -2.74 16.75
C LYS A 107 -2.43 -1.89 15.52
N GLY A 108 -2.78 -2.54 14.41
CA GLY A 108 -3.09 -1.88 13.14
C GLY A 108 -1.90 -1.65 12.21
N ILE A 109 -2.21 -1.14 11.01
CA ILE A 109 -1.25 -0.77 9.98
C ILE A 109 -0.77 0.65 10.26
N LEU A 110 0.55 0.81 10.43
CA LEU A 110 1.19 2.11 10.66
C LEU A 110 1.42 2.86 9.35
N THR A 111 2.02 2.16 8.37
CA THR A 111 2.34 2.73 7.06
C THR A 111 2.49 1.64 6.02
N TYR A 112 2.36 1.99 4.76
CA TYR A 112 2.43 1.04 3.66
C TYR A 112 3.00 1.67 2.39
N LYS A 113 3.48 0.79 1.50
CA LYS A 113 3.94 1.12 0.16
C LYS A 113 3.50 0.03 -0.80
N ALA A 114 2.77 0.43 -1.83
CA ALA A 114 2.32 -0.45 -2.90
C ALA A 114 3.06 -0.11 -4.19
N GLN A 115 3.61 -1.11 -4.87
CA GLN A 115 4.34 -0.96 -6.13
C GLN A 115 3.78 -1.92 -7.16
N LEU A 116 3.41 -1.41 -8.33
CA LEU A 116 3.00 -2.23 -9.47
C LEU A 116 4.19 -2.39 -10.42
N TRP A 117 4.59 -3.62 -10.66
CA TRP A 117 5.73 -3.99 -11.50
C TRP A 117 5.26 -4.66 -12.79
N SER A 118 5.99 -4.44 -13.88
CA SER A 118 5.96 -5.27 -15.09
C SER A 118 7.39 -5.72 -15.39
N GLY A 119 7.66 -7.02 -15.21
CA GLY A 119 9.03 -7.52 -15.28
C GLY A 119 9.92 -6.84 -14.25
N ASN A 120 10.95 -6.10 -14.72
CA ASN A 120 11.90 -5.38 -13.88
C ASN A 120 11.62 -3.87 -13.78
N HIS A 121 10.47 -3.40 -14.28
CA HIS A 121 10.12 -1.98 -14.27
C HIS A 121 8.93 -1.71 -13.36
N ILE A 122 9.03 -0.66 -12.55
CA ILE A 122 7.90 -0.13 -11.77
C ILE A 122 7.04 0.72 -12.69
N LEU A 123 5.76 0.38 -12.80
CA LEU A 123 4.77 1.13 -13.57
C LEU A 123 4.22 2.31 -12.78
N ASP A 124 3.90 2.06 -11.52
CA ASP A 124 3.37 3.07 -10.62
C ASP A 124 3.62 2.64 -9.17
N GLU A 125 3.64 3.62 -8.29
CA GLU A 125 3.93 3.45 -6.88
C GLU A 125 3.06 4.37 -6.03
N TRP A 126 2.48 3.79 -4.99
CA TRP A 126 1.72 4.52 -3.98
C TRP A 126 2.42 4.39 -2.64
N ARG A 127 2.72 5.53 -2.02
CA ARG A 127 3.31 5.61 -0.68
C ARG A 127 2.33 6.24 0.29
N HIS A 128 2.13 5.59 1.43
CA HIS A 128 1.52 6.27 2.57
C HIS A 128 2.40 7.44 3.02
N GLN A 129 1.80 8.50 3.56
CA GLN A 129 2.51 9.75 3.89
C GLN A 129 3.64 9.54 4.91
N LEU A 130 3.52 8.54 5.79
CA LEU A 130 4.52 8.18 6.79
C LEU A 130 5.57 7.18 6.28
N TRP A 131 5.54 6.82 4.99
CA TRP A 131 6.50 5.86 4.44
C TRP A 131 7.87 6.51 4.20
N VAL A 132 8.89 5.95 4.81
CA VAL A 132 10.30 6.30 4.60
C VAL A 132 11.12 5.04 4.33
N GLU A 133 12.12 5.15 3.47
CA GLU A 133 13.08 4.06 3.26
C GLU A 133 13.96 3.93 4.51
N LEU A 134 14.18 2.70 4.99
CA LEU A 134 15.01 2.48 6.17
C LEU A 134 16.48 2.64 5.79
N ILE A 135 17.23 3.33 6.63
CA ILE A 135 18.68 3.44 6.51
C ILE A 135 19.28 2.14 7.03
N THR A 136 19.77 1.30 6.13
CA THR A 136 20.59 0.15 6.49
C THR A 136 22.03 0.62 6.65
N LEU A 137 22.54 0.61 7.88
CA LEU A 137 23.97 0.81 8.12
C LEU A 137 24.68 -0.48 7.71
N GLN A 138 25.39 -0.46 6.58
CA GLN A 138 26.35 -1.50 6.28
C GLN A 138 27.45 -1.36 7.32
N GLN A 139 27.61 -2.38 8.16
CA GLN A 139 28.67 -2.41 9.14
C GLN A 139 29.97 -2.62 8.36
N ASP A 140 30.70 -1.52 8.14
CA ASP A 140 32.03 -1.54 7.53
C ASP A 140 32.88 -2.48 8.39
N SER A 141 33.14 -3.69 7.89
CA SER A 141 34.11 -4.58 8.49
C SER A 141 35.46 -3.87 8.44
N GLU A 142 35.96 -3.53 9.62
CA GLU A 142 37.20 -2.83 9.87
C GLU A 142 38.34 -3.39 9.01
N ILE A 143 38.88 -2.54 8.14
CA ILE A 143 40.17 -2.74 7.53
C ILE A 143 41.20 -2.50 8.65
N GLU A 144 41.53 -3.54 9.41
CA GLU A 144 42.78 -3.59 10.17
C GLU A 144 43.93 -3.61 9.17
N THR A 145 44.31 -2.41 8.71
CA THR A 145 45.61 -2.20 8.09
C THR A 145 46.63 -2.25 9.23
N GLU A 146 47.16 -3.43 9.53
CA GLU A 146 48.42 -3.55 10.27
C GLU A 146 49.53 -2.91 9.44
N LYS A 147 49.71 -1.59 9.63
CA LYS A 147 50.99 -0.92 9.38
C LYS A 147 51.91 -1.21 10.56
N GLY A 148 52.76 -2.22 10.37
CA GLY A 148 54.18 -2.21 10.75
C GLY A 148 54.56 -2.31 12.22
N LEU A 149 55.22 -3.41 12.58
CA LEU A 149 56.49 -3.37 13.32
C LEU A 149 57.26 -4.71 13.19
N ARG A 150 58.49 -4.60 12.67
CA ARG A 150 59.62 -5.56 12.65
C ARG A 150 59.70 -6.54 11.49
#